data_AF-A0A2G8RPR1-F1
#
_entry.id   AF-A0A2G8RPR1-F1
#
_cell.length_a   1.000
_cell.length_b   1.000
_cell.length_c   1.000
_cell.angle_alpha   90.00
_cell.angle_beta   90.00
_cell.angle_gamma   90.00
#
_symmetry.space_group_name_H-M   'P 1'
#
loop_
_entity.id
_entity.type
_entity.pdbx_description
1 polymer ?
#
loop_
_entity_poly.entity_id
_entity_poly.type
_entity_poly.pdbx_seq_one_letter_code
_entity_poly.pdbx_strand_id
1 'polypeptide(L)'
;MPAPHTFTRRAVGYYVCAVAVVMCALWFNHRVYHIIRASARDPSLQEWREEDFSYVADDYPPTLLPPHQHPRSVALITEETVHYWPQTPHDWESMAPAGSGGFVRLGPQKQLFAVAMYHQLHCLRRLQQATTSSNGPGLDGTGEVHRRCLNYLRQMLLCAANVRLEPLTEDRASGDLKTDGIGLEHRCRDWTVVRRKVQANFERWTSESERMP
;
A
#
# COMPACT_ATOMS: atom_id res chain seq x y z
N MET A 1 -9.70 71.30 -29.68
CA MET A 1 -8.86 70.15 -29.25
C MET A 1 -9.63 69.41 -28.17
N PRO A 2 -10.01 68.14 -28.36
CA PRO A 2 -10.70 67.39 -27.32
C PRO A 2 -9.76 67.16 -26.12
N ALA A 3 -10.24 67.40 -24.90
CA ALA A 3 -9.47 67.23 -23.67
C ALA A 3 -9.02 65.76 -23.55
N PRO A 4 -7.79 65.48 -23.05
CA PRO A 4 -7.34 64.11 -22.86
C PRO A 4 -8.28 63.40 -21.89
N HIS A 5 -8.85 62.27 -22.31
CA HIS A 5 -9.69 61.45 -21.47
C HIS A 5 -8.89 61.04 -20.23
N THR A 6 -9.17 61.67 -19.08
CA THR A 6 -8.52 61.34 -17.83
C THR A 6 -9.05 59.99 -17.36
N PHE A 7 -8.13 59.06 -17.15
CA PHE A 7 -8.48 57.71 -16.72
C PHE A 7 -9.12 57.79 -15.33
N THR A 8 -10.41 57.47 -15.22
CA THR A 8 -11.14 57.60 -13.96
C THR A 8 -10.60 56.61 -12.92
N ARG A 9 -10.66 56.95 -11.62
CA ARG A 9 -10.24 56.02 -10.54
C ARG A 9 -10.92 54.64 -10.63
N ARG A 10 -12.14 54.58 -11.15
CA ARG A 10 -12.86 53.33 -11.42
C ARG A 10 -12.20 52.49 -12.52
N ALA A 11 -11.75 53.13 -13.61
CA ALA A 11 -11.03 52.46 -14.68
C ALA A 11 -9.67 51.89 -14.19
N VAL A 12 -8.95 52.60 -13.32
CA VAL A 12 -7.75 52.07 -12.65
C VAL A 12 -8.09 50.83 -11.82
N GLY A 13 -9.17 50.90 -11.03
CA GLY A 13 -9.65 49.77 -10.23
C GLY A 13 -9.94 48.53 -11.08
N TYR A 14 -10.70 48.69 -12.18
CA TYR A 14 -10.99 47.58 -13.09
C TYR A 14 -9.73 47.00 -13.74
N TYR A 15 -8.79 47.84 -14.16
CA TYR A 15 -7.53 47.38 -14.74
C TYR A 15 -6.69 46.59 -13.73
N VAL A 16 -6.54 47.08 -12.49
CA VAL A 16 -5.81 46.38 -11.43
C VAL A 16 -6.48 45.05 -11.09
N CYS A 17 -7.80 45.01 -10.99
CA CYS A 17 -8.54 43.76 -10.79
C CYS A 17 -8.32 42.77 -11.95
N ALA A 18 -8.37 43.23 -13.20
CA ALA A 18 -8.13 42.37 -14.36
C ALA A 18 -6.71 41.80 -14.37
N VAL A 19 -5.68 42.63 -14.09
CA VAL A 19 -4.29 42.18 -13.96
C VAL A 19 -4.16 41.14 -12.85
N ALA A 20 -4.77 41.37 -11.68
CA ALA A 20 -4.74 40.43 -10.58
C ALA A 20 -5.36 39.07 -10.96
N VAL A 21 -6.52 39.08 -11.64
CA VAL A 21 -7.19 37.85 -12.12
C VAL A 21 -6.29 37.10 -13.10
N VAL A 22 -5.68 37.78 -14.07
CA VAL A 22 -4.76 37.15 -15.04
C VAL A 22 -3.55 36.55 -14.34
N MET A 23 -2.95 37.29 -13.40
CA MET A 23 -1.79 36.79 -12.64
C MET A 23 -2.15 35.57 -11.79
N CYS A 24 -3.32 35.56 -11.13
CA CYS A 24 -3.81 34.39 -10.40
C CYS A 24 -4.06 33.20 -11.32
N ALA A 25 -4.64 33.42 -12.51
CA ALA A 25 -4.88 32.36 -13.48
C ALA A 25 -3.56 31.78 -14.02
N LEU A 26 -2.59 32.63 -14.38
CA LEU A 26 -1.27 32.18 -14.83
C LEU A 26 -0.53 31.42 -13.72
N TRP A 27 -0.59 31.91 -12.48
CA TRP A 27 0.00 31.21 -11.33
C TRP A 27 -0.65 29.84 -11.11
N PHE A 28 -1.98 29.75 -11.14
CA PHE A 28 -2.70 28.48 -11.01
C PHE A 28 -2.33 27.50 -12.14
N ASN A 29 -2.34 27.95 -13.40
CA ASN A 29 -1.94 27.13 -14.55
C ASN A 29 -0.50 26.65 -14.43
N HIS A 30 0.43 27.53 -14.02
CA HIS A 30 1.82 27.15 -13.78
C HIS A 30 1.96 26.11 -12.66
N ARG A 31 1.20 26.27 -11.56
CA ARG A 31 1.19 25.27 -10.46
C ARG A 31 0.64 23.93 -10.94
N VAL A 32 -0.48 23.91 -11.65
CA VAL A 32 -1.06 22.69 -12.23
C VAL A 32 -0.09 22.01 -13.19
N TYR A 33 0.56 22.77 -14.09
CA TYR A 33 1.56 22.25 -15.01
C TYR A 33 2.72 21.56 -14.27
N HIS A 34 3.26 22.19 -13.22
CA HIS A 34 4.34 21.58 -12.44
C HIS A 34 3.91 20.32 -11.69
N ILE A 35 2.68 20.31 -11.16
CA ILE A 35 2.13 19.11 -10.50
C ILE A 35 1.99 17.96 -11.51
N ILE A 36 1.39 18.22 -12.68
CA ILE A 36 1.23 17.22 -13.74
C ILE A 36 2.59 16.73 -14.25
N ARG A 37 3.54 17.64 -14.46
CA ARG A 37 4.88 17.28 -14.91
C ARG A 37 5.64 16.45 -13.87
N ALA A 38 5.44 16.74 -12.58
CA ALA A 38 6.00 15.95 -11.50
C ALA A 38 5.38 14.55 -11.44
N SER A 39 4.04 14.43 -11.54
CA SER A 39 3.36 13.12 -11.54
C SER A 39 3.67 12.30 -12.80
N ALA A 40 3.80 12.93 -13.97
CA ALA A 40 4.15 12.26 -15.22
C ALA A 40 5.57 11.67 -15.23
N ARG A 41 6.41 12.04 -14.26
CA ARG A 41 7.77 11.50 -14.10
C ARG A 41 7.85 10.37 -13.10
N ASP A 42 6.79 10.09 -12.34
CA ASP A 42 6.76 8.99 -11.39
C ASP A 42 6.28 7.72 -12.11
N PRO A 43 7.17 6.74 -12.36
CA PRO A 43 6.78 5.51 -13.05
C PRO A 43 5.72 4.70 -12.28
N SER A 44 5.62 4.88 -10.96
CA SER A 44 4.61 4.19 -10.14
C SER A 44 3.20 4.73 -10.33
N LEU A 45 3.06 5.94 -10.85
CA LEU A 45 1.80 6.59 -11.19
C LEU A 45 1.44 6.49 -12.67
N GLN A 46 2.36 5.98 -13.50
CA GLN A 46 2.10 5.78 -14.92
C GLN A 46 1.09 4.65 -15.10
N GLU A 47 -0.01 4.97 -15.76
CA GLU A 47 -1.05 4.00 -16.10
C GLU A 47 -0.51 2.95 -17.09
N TRP A 48 -0.91 1.70 -16.90
CA TRP A 48 -0.41 0.58 -17.70
C TRP A 48 -1.50 -0.49 -17.88
N ARG A 49 -1.39 -1.26 -18.97
CA ARG A 49 -2.26 -2.41 -19.24
C ARG A 49 -1.44 -3.70 -19.17
N GLU A 50 -2.08 -4.81 -18.79
CA GLU A 50 -1.40 -6.10 -18.65
C GLU A 50 -0.71 -6.54 -19.96
N GLU A 51 -1.26 -6.14 -21.10
CA GLU A 51 -0.74 -6.38 -22.46
C GLU A 51 0.47 -5.56 -22.88
N ASP A 52 0.85 -4.54 -22.09
CA ASP A 52 2.04 -3.72 -22.36
C ASP A 52 3.35 -4.45 -21.97
N PHE A 53 3.27 -5.64 -21.33
CA PHE A 53 4.41 -6.38 -20.78
C PHE A 53 4.49 -7.82 -21.32
N SER A 54 5.71 -8.31 -21.53
CA SER A 54 5.96 -9.69 -21.96
C SER A 54 5.98 -10.71 -20.82
N TYR A 55 6.21 -10.28 -19.58
CA TYR A 55 6.45 -11.14 -18.40
C TYR A 55 7.62 -12.11 -18.63
N VAL A 56 8.69 -11.60 -19.22
CA VAL A 56 9.96 -12.31 -19.40
C VAL A 56 11.06 -11.51 -18.71
N ALA A 57 11.85 -12.21 -17.88
CA ALA A 57 12.89 -11.59 -17.06
C ALA A 57 12.32 -10.43 -16.22
N ASP A 58 12.76 -9.20 -16.47
CA ASP A 58 12.40 -7.99 -15.73
C ASP A 58 11.27 -7.16 -16.38
N ASP A 59 10.67 -7.66 -17.46
CA ASP A 59 9.59 -6.98 -18.19
C ASP A 59 8.20 -7.33 -17.64
N TYR A 60 7.87 -6.76 -16.48
CA TYR A 60 6.59 -6.93 -15.80
C TYR A 60 6.17 -5.63 -15.09
N PRO A 61 4.86 -5.42 -14.83
CA PRO A 61 4.41 -4.22 -14.13
C PRO A 61 4.93 -4.17 -12.69
N PRO A 62 5.21 -2.97 -12.15
CA PRO A 62 5.76 -2.81 -10.79
C PRO A 62 4.76 -3.18 -9.68
N THR A 63 3.47 -3.33 -10.01
CA THR A 63 2.39 -3.62 -9.07
C THR A 63 1.43 -4.66 -9.63
N LEU A 64 0.72 -5.39 -8.76
CA LEU A 64 -0.29 -6.36 -9.18
C LEU A 64 -1.49 -5.73 -9.91
N LEU A 65 -1.82 -4.49 -9.56
CA LEU A 65 -2.97 -3.77 -10.08
C LEU A 65 -2.50 -2.50 -10.78
N PRO A 66 -3.14 -2.10 -11.89
CA PRO A 66 -2.86 -0.82 -12.53
C PRO A 66 -3.33 0.36 -11.64
N PRO A 67 -2.73 1.56 -11.76
CA PRO A 67 -2.98 2.69 -10.86
C PRO A 67 -4.46 3.03 -10.65
N HIS A 68 -5.28 3.05 -11.71
CA HIS A 68 -6.73 3.29 -11.59
C HIS A 68 -7.49 2.26 -10.74
N GLN A 69 -6.93 1.07 -10.51
CA GLN A 69 -7.49 -0.01 -9.68
C GLN A 69 -6.79 -0.14 -8.32
N HIS A 70 -5.86 0.75 -7.98
CA HIS A 70 -5.16 0.68 -6.71
C HIS A 70 -6.13 0.79 -5.52
N PRO A 71 -5.84 0.09 -4.41
CA PRO A 71 -6.64 0.20 -3.20
C PRO A 71 -6.79 1.65 -2.72
N ARG A 72 -8.04 2.05 -2.49
CA ARG A 72 -8.37 3.34 -1.88
C ARG A 72 -7.99 3.35 -0.41
N SER A 73 -7.88 4.54 0.16
CA SER A 73 -7.74 4.69 1.61
C SER A 73 -9.07 4.42 2.32
N VAL A 74 -9.02 3.63 3.38
CA VAL A 74 -10.17 3.25 4.22
C VAL A 74 -9.82 3.44 5.69
N ALA A 75 -10.83 3.69 6.51
CA ALA A 75 -10.70 3.72 7.96
C ALA A 75 -10.76 2.29 8.52
N LEU A 76 -9.90 1.96 9.47
CA LEU A 76 -9.91 0.70 10.21
C LEU A 76 -9.73 1.01 11.69
N ILE A 77 -10.71 0.69 12.52
CA ILE A 77 -10.56 0.76 13.97
C ILE A 77 -9.99 -0.57 14.45
N THR A 78 -8.86 -0.54 15.16
CA THR A 78 -8.26 -1.74 15.74
C THR A 78 -9.06 -2.15 16.98
N GLU A 79 -9.53 -3.38 17.01
CA GLU A 79 -10.32 -3.94 18.12
C GLU A 79 -9.56 -5.09 18.80
N GLU A 80 -9.92 -5.37 20.04
CA GLU A 80 -9.47 -6.56 20.76
C GLU A 80 -9.88 -7.82 19.98
N THR A 81 -8.92 -8.74 19.77
CA THR A 81 -9.14 -9.95 18.98
C THR A 81 -8.94 -11.21 19.83
N VAL A 82 -9.89 -12.15 19.70
CA VAL A 82 -9.73 -13.53 20.20
C VAL A 82 -8.99 -14.43 19.20
N HIS A 83 -8.76 -13.93 17.98
CA HIS A 83 -7.97 -14.58 16.93
C HIS A 83 -6.53 -14.09 16.93
N TYR A 84 -5.65 -14.88 16.30
CA TYR A 84 -4.22 -14.60 16.13
C TYR A 84 -3.42 -14.64 17.44
N TRP A 85 -3.86 -15.43 18.42
CA TRP A 85 -3.00 -15.79 19.53
C TRP A 85 -1.76 -16.54 19.01
N PRO A 86 -0.58 -16.43 19.64
CA PRO A 86 0.61 -17.10 19.14
C PRO A 86 0.40 -18.62 18.98
N GLN A 87 -0.41 -19.26 19.81
CA GLN A 87 -0.63 -20.70 19.78
C GLN A 87 -1.73 -21.16 18.79
N THR A 88 -2.31 -20.27 17.98
CA THR A 88 -3.40 -20.60 17.04
C THR A 88 -2.92 -20.64 15.57
N PRO A 89 -2.16 -21.67 15.13
CA PRO A 89 -1.52 -21.69 13.81
C PRO A 89 -2.49 -21.52 12.64
N HIS A 90 -3.74 -21.96 12.79
CA HIS A 90 -4.78 -21.81 11.77
C HIS A 90 -5.20 -20.34 11.53
N ASP A 91 -5.23 -19.50 12.57
CA ASP A 91 -5.51 -18.07 12.38
C ASP A 91 -4.40 -17.44 11.53
N TRP A 92 -3.14 -17.71 11.87
CA TRP A 92 -1.97 -17.22 11.12
C TRP A 92 -1.89 -17.79 9.70
N GLU A 93 -2.36 -19.02 9.46
CA GLU A 93 -2.49 -19.60 8.12
C GLU A 93 -3.53 -18.89 7.26
N SER A 94 -4.62 -18.43 7.88
CA SER A 94 -5.74 -17.79 7.19
C SER A 94 -5.45 -16.39 6.63
N MET A 95 -4.29 -15.80 6.99
CA MET A 95 -3.88 -14.47 6.52
C MET A 95 -3.73 -14.39 5.00
N ALA A 96 -3.35 -15.49 4.33
CA ALA A 96 -3.29 -15.58 2.87
C ALA A 96 -4.55 -16.26 2.30
N PRO A 97 -4.97 -15.92 1.06
CA PRO A 97 -6.05 -16.65 0.39
C PRO A 97 -5.66 -18.12 0.26
N ALA A 98 -6.61 -19.02 0.59
CA ALA A 98 -6.37 -20.46 0.63
C ALA A 98 -5.80 -20.97 -0.71
N GLY A 99 -4.80 -21.85 -0.63
CA GLY A 99 -4.14 -22.43 -1.80
C GLY A 99 -3.12 -21.52 -2.50
N SER A 100 -3.34 -20.20 -2.55
CA SER A 100 -2.44 -19.28 -3.25
C SER A 100 -1.10 -19.06 -2.55
N GLY A 101 -1.08 -19.15 -1.21
CA GLY A 101 0.08 -18.77 -0.39
C GLY A 101 0.49 -17.29 -0.52
N GLY A 102 -0.36 -16.45 -1.14
CA GLY A 102 -0.03 -15.06 -1.45
C GLY A 102 0.77 -14.85 -2.75
N PHE A 103 0.90 -15.90 -3.56
CA PHE A 103 1.52 -15.84 -4.87
C PHE A 103 0.49 -15.63 -5.98
N VAL A 104 0.93 -15.05 -7.09
CA VAL A 104 0.16 -14.89 -8.33
C VAL A 104 0.96 -15.42 -9.51
N ARG A 105 0.25 -15.89 -10.54
CA ARG A 105 0.81 -16.26 -11.83
C ARG A 105 0.36 -15.26 -12.89
N LEU A 106 1.29 -14.56 -13.52
CA LEU A 106 1.02 -13.50 -14.49
C LEU A 106 1.68 -13.79 -15.84
N GLY A 107 1.13 -13.17 -16.89
CA GLY A 107 1.62 -13.29 -18.25
C GLY A 107 1.36 -14.64 -18.94
N PRO A 108 1.70 -14.75 -20.23
CA PRO A 108 1.45 -15.96 -21.02
C PRO A 108 2.16 -17.20 -20.47
N GLN A 109 3.37 -17.03 -19.91
CA GLN A 109 4.20 -18.09 -19.34
C GLN A 109 3.86 -18.41 -17.88
N LYS A 110 2.83 -17.76 -17.30
CA LYS A 110 2.39 -17.98 -15.92
C LYS A 110 3.52 -17.77 -14.90
N GLN A 111 4.35 -16.75 -15.11
CA GLN A 111 5.46 -16.39 -14.23
C GLN A 111 4.95 -16.14 -12.81
N LEU A 112 5.63 -16.74 -11.84
CA LEU A 112 5.23 -16.70 -10.43
C LEU A 112 5.78 -15.45 -9.75
N PHE A 113 4.93 -14.72 -9.05
CA PHE A 113 5.30 -13.55 -8.26
C PHE A 113 4.75 -13.65 -6.84
N ALA A 114 5.53 -13.19 -5.86
CA ALA A 114 5.04 -12.97 -4.50
C ALA A 114 4.46 -11.56 -4.38
N VAL A 115 3.23 -11.44 -3.87
CA VAL A 115 2.65 -10.11 -3.60
C VAL A 115 3.25 -9.57 -2.31
N ALA A 116 3.80 -8.35 -2.35
CA ALA A 116 4.54 -7.76 -1.23
C ALA A 116 3.77 -7.78 0.11
N MET A 117 2.46 -7.48 0.09
CA MET A 117 1.59 -7.56 1.28
C MET A 117 1.60 -8.97 1.89
N TYR A 118 1.49 -10.01 1.08
CA TYR A 118 1.50 -11.39 1.56
C TYR A 118 2.91 -11.87 1.94
N HIS A 119 3.97 -11.33 1.34
CA HIS A 119 5.33 -11.59 1.82
C HIS A 119 5.54 -11.05 3.24
N GLN A 120 5.01 -9.86 3.55
CA GLN A 120 5.03 -9.33 4.92
C GLN A 120 4.26 -10.23 5.90
N LEU A 121 3.07 -10.68 5.53
CA LEU A 121 2.26 -11.60 6.35
C LEU A 121 2.95 -12.97 6.51
N HIS A 122 3.61 -13.47 5.47
CA HIS A 122 4.44 -14.67 5.55
C HIS A 122 5.58 -14.50 6.55
N CYS A 123 6.34 -13.40 6.46
CA CYS A 123 7.41 -13.09 7.41
C CYS A 123 6.91 -12.99 8.85
N LEU A 124 5.74 -12.37 9.07
CA LEU A 124 5.12 -12.27 10.38
C LEU A 124 4.77 -13.67 10.93
N ARG A 125 4.17 -14.55 10.12
CA ARG A 125 3.92 -15.95 10.49
C ARG A 125 5.20 -16.70 10.83
N ARG A 126 6.30 -16.49 10.10
CA ARG A 126 7.60 -17.13 10.42
C ARG A 126 8.10 -16.68 11.80
N LEU A 127 7.94 -15.41 12.16
CA LEU A 127 8.30 -14.91 13.49
C LEU A 127 7.39 -15.47 14.58
N GLN A 128 6.08 -15.55 14.34
CA GLN A 128 5.16 -16.20 15.28
C GLN A 128 5.59 -17.65 15.55
N GLN A 129 5.90 -18.43 14.51
CA GLN A 129 6.38 -19.81 14.66
C GLN A 129 7.63 -19.90 15.54
N ALA A 130 8.52 -18.90 15.49
CA ALA A 130 9.71 -18.84 16.33
C ALA A 130 9.37 -18.68 17.83
N THR A 131 8.25 -18.03 18.15
CA THR A 131 7.80 -17.79 19.55
C THR A 131 7.09 -18.99 20.16
N THR A 132 6.55 -19.90 19.34
CA THR A 132 5.72 -21.02 19.81
C THR A 132 6.33 -22.39 19.58
N SER A 133 7.43 -22.48 18.83
CA SER A 133 8.11 -23.75 18.62
C SER A 133 8.96 -24.09 19.84
N SER A 134 8.54 -25.08 20.64
CA SER A 134 9.28 -25.60 21.80
C SER A 134 10.58 -26.36 21.47
N ASN A 135 11.09 -26.26 20.24
CA ASN A 135 12.26 -27.04 19.81
C ASN A 135 13.53 -26.24 20.07
N GLY A 136 14.37 -26.80 20.96
CA GLY A 136 15.60 -26.22 21.49
C GLY A 136 16.68 -25.85 20.45
N PRO A 137 17.91 -25.56 20.91
CA PRO A 137 18.97 -24.98 20.08
C PRO A 137 19.41 -25.99 19.01
N GLY A 138 18.96 -25.81 17.76
CA GLY A 138 19.33 -26.74 16.67
C GLY A 138 18.48 -26.66 15.41
N LEU A 139 18.19 -25.47 14.89
CA LEU A 139 17.66 -25.31 13.54
C LEU A 139 18.51 -24.29 12.77
N ASP A 140 19.68 -24.72 12.29
CA ASP A 140 20.73 -23.93 11.63
C ASP A 140 20.29 -23.22 10.33
N GLY A 141 19.01 -23.28 9.95
CA GLY A 141 18.42 -22.50 8.86
C GLY A 141 17.32 -21.52 9.27
N THR A 142 16.83 -21.58 10.53
CA THR A 142 15.74 -20.71 10.99
C THR A 142 16.22 -19.31 11.36
N GLY A 143 17.39 -19.20 12.00
CA GLY A 143 17.97 -17.91 12.38
C GLY A 143 18.14 -16.97 11.18
N GLU A 144 18.59 -17.49 10.03
CA GLU A 144 18.71 -16.69 8.81
C GLU A 144 17.36 -16.28 8.23
N VAL A 145 16.35 -17.15 8.27
CA VAL A 145 14.97 -16.81 7.87
C VAL A 145 14.40 -15.72 8.77
N HIS A 146 14.55 -15.83 10.09
CA HIS A 146 14.06 -14.81 11.01
C HIS A 146 14.81 -13.48 10.83
N ARG A 147 16.14 -13.52 10.64
CA ARG A 147 16.95 -12.32 10.38
C ARG A 147 16.49 -11.59 9.12
N ARG A 148 16.28 -12.29 8.00
CA ARG A 148 15.79 -11.66 6.76
C ARG A 148 14.34 -11.16 6.91
N CYS A 149 13.48 -11.89 7.62
CA CYS A 149 12.09 -11.48 7.90
C CYS A 149 12.04 -10.20 8.75
N LEU A 150 12.82 -10.14 9.84
CA LEU A 150 12.92 -8.97 10.70
C LEU A 150 13.40 -7.74 9.93
N ASN A 151 14.47 -7.90 9.12
CA ASN A 151 14.95 -6.78 8.32
C ASN A 151 13.94 -6.37 7.22
N TYR A 152 13.25 -7.32 6.59
CA TYR A 152 12.22 -7.00 5.60
C TYR A 152 11.04 -6.24 6.23
N LEU A 153 10.51 -6.71 7.37
CA LEU A 153 9.45 -6.02 8.10
C LEU A 153 9.89 -4.64 8.57
N ARG A 154 11.12 -4.49 9.09
CA ARG A 154 11.70 -3.17 9.42
C ARG A 154 11.70 -2.24 8.22
N GLN A 155 12.15 -2.70 7.05
CA GLN A 155 12.18 -1.89 5.83
C GLN A 155 10.76 -1.49 5.39
N MET A 156 9.79 -2.39 5.46
CA MET A 156 8.41 -2.09 5.09
C MET A 156 7.72 -1.13 6.08
N LEU A 157 7.99 -1.25 7.38
CA LEU A 157 7.49 -0.31 8.40
C LEU A 157 8.10 1.09 8.22
N LEU A 158 9.40 1.18 7.92
CA LEU A 158 10.05 2.46 7.60
C LEU A 158 9.54 3.06 6.30
N CYS A 159 9.23 2.23 5.29
CA CYS A 159 8.59 2.69 4.05
C CYS A 159 7.18 3.24 4.30
N ALA A 160 6.42 2.63 5.22
CA ALA A 160 5.10 3.10 5.59
C ALA A 160 5.13 4.42 6.39
N ALA A 161 6.16 4.63 7.22
CA ALA A 161 6.41 5.86 7.98
C ALA A 161 5.14 6.44 8.65
N ASN A 162 4.40 5.60 9.39
CA ASN A 162 3.17 6.03 10.04
C ASN A 162 3.46 7.07 11.14
N VAL A 163 2.92 8.29 10.97
CA VAL A 163 3.13 9.44 11.86
C VAL A 163 2.04 9.63 12.92
N ARG A 164 1.18 8.63 13.12
CA ARG A 164 0.11 8.67 14.13
C ARG A 164 0.69 8.64 15.54
N LEU A 165 0.17 9.52 16.41
CA LEU A 165 0.39 9.42 17.85
C LEU A 165 -0.53 8.34 18.44
N GLU A 166 0.02 7.47 19.27
CA GLU A 166 -0.74 6.47 20.03
C GLU A 166 -0.73 6.86 21.51
N PRO A 167 -1.89 6.92 22.18
CA PRO A 167 -1.97 7.34 23.57
C PRO A 167 -1.39 6.29 24.51
N LEU A 168 -0.93 6.75 25.67
CA LEU A 168 -0.62 5.87 26.80
C LEU A 168 -1.92 5.48 27.51
N THR A 169 -2.13 4.19 27.70
CA THR A 169 -3.24 3.61 28.48
C THR A 169 -2.69 2.85 29.68
N GLU A 170 -3.46 2.72 30.74
CA GLU A 170 -3.06 1.90 31.89
C GLU A 170 -3.41 0.43 31.63
N ASP A 171 -2.45 -0.46 31.82
CA ASP A 171 -2.70 -1.88 31.82
C ASP A 171 -3.54 -2.27 33.04
N ARG A 172 -4.70 -2.90 32.81
CA ARG A 172 -5.63 -3.25 33.88
C ARG A 172 -5.07 -4.28 34.87
N ALA A 173 -4.09 -5.09 34.46
CA ALA A 173 -3.53 -6.15 35.29
C ALA A 173 -2.32 -5.65 36.09
N SER A 174 -1.41 -4.87 35.50
CA SER A 174 -0.20 -4.39 36.20
C SER A 174 -0.27 -2.96 36.71
N GLY A 175 -1.18 -2.12 36.18
CA GLY A 175 -1.22 -0.68 36.45
C GLY A 175 -0.14 0.11 35.71
N ASP A 176 0.68 -0.54 34.88
CA ASP A 176 1.73 0.13 34.10
C ASP A 176 1.16 0.86 32.89
N LEU A 177 1.84 1.92 32.46
CA LEU A 177 1.52 2.60 31.21
C LEU A 177 1.94 1.73 30.02
N LYS A 178 1.03 1.56 29.06
CA LYS A 178 1.25 0.83 27.80
C LYS A 178 0.69 1.59 26.60
N THR A 179 0.99 1.08 25.42
CA THR A 179 0.39 1.51 24.16
C THR A 179 0.09 0.26 23.35
N ASP A 180 -1.18 0.03 23.03
CA ASP A 180 -1.67 -1.16 22.31
C ASP A 180 -2.34 -0.84 20.97
N GLY A 181 -2.57 0.44 20.68
CA GLY A 181 -3.20 0.91 19.45
C GLY A 181 -4.71 0.60 19.34
N ILE A 182 -5.33 0.07 20.40
CA ILE A 182 -6.71 -0.40 20.39
C ILE A 182 -7.69 0.76 20.48
N GLY A 183 -8.80 0.69 19.74
CA GLY A 183 -9.79 1.75 19.62
C GLY A 183 -9.35 2.92 18.73
N LEU A 184 -8.16 2.86 18.14
CA LEU A 184 -7.65 3.89 17.24
C LEU A 184 -8.09 3.63 15.79
N GLU A 185 -8.61 4.66 15.13
CA GLU A 185 -8.95 4.61 13.71
C GLU A 185 -7.72 4.81 12.83
N HIS A 186 -7.17 3.76 12.21
CA HIS A 186 -6.09 3.85 11.23
C HIS A 186 -6.60 4.21 9.82
N ARG A 187 -5.81 4.98 9.06
CA ARG A 187 -6.05 5.22 7.62
C ARG A 187 -5.24 4.21 6.82
N CYS A 188 -5.88 3.11 6.46
CA CYS A 188 -5.28 1.97 5.76
C CYS A 188 -5.52 2.04 4.26
N ARG A 189 -4.82 1.19 3.49
CA ARG A 189 -5.20 0.84 2.12
C ARG A 189 -6.15 -0.35 2.17
N ASP A 190 -7.20 -0.37 1.36
CA ASP A 190 -8.17 -1.47 1.32
C ASP A 190 -7.53 -2.79 0.83
N TRP A 191 -7.03 -3.58 1.77
CA TRP A 191 -6.36 -4.84 1.50
C TRP A 191 -7.29 -5.89 0.89
N THR A 192 -8.62 -5.74 1.03
CA THR A 192 -9.60 -6.70 0.50
C THR A 192 -9.60 -6.71 -1.04
N VAL A 193 -9.24 -5.60 -1.68
CA VAL A 193 -9.05 -5.51 -3.13
C VAL A 193 -7.90 -6.42 -3.58
N VAL A 194 -6.78 -6.37 -2.85
CA VAL A 194 -5.61 -7.22 -3.12
C VAL A 194 -5.97 -8.69 -2.89
N ARG A 195 -6.67 -9.00 -1.78
CA ARG A 195 -7.13 -10.36 -1.49
C ARG A 195 -7.97 -10.93 -2.62
N ARG A 196 -8.97 -10.19 -3.10
CA ARG A 196 -9.83 -10.63 -4.20
C ARG A 196 -9.06 -10.86 -5.49
N LYS A 197 -8.12 -9.97 -5.85
CA LYS A 197 -7.31 -10.14 -7.08
C LYS A 197 -6.39 -11.36 -6.99
N VAL A 198 -5.76 -11.62 -5.85
CA VAL A 198 -4.92 -12.82 -5.65
C VAL A 198 -5.76 -14.10 -5.68
N GLN A 199 -6.92 -14.11 -5.00
CA GLN A 199 -7.83 -15.25 -5.01
C GLN A 199 -8.33 -15.56 -6.43
N ALA A 200 -8.81 -14.56 -7.18
CA ALA A 200 -9.28 -14.74 -8.55
C ALA A 200 -8.16 -15.21 -9.50
N ASN A 201 -6.92 -14.76 -9.28
CA ASN A 201 -5.76 -15.23 -10.04
C ASN A 201 -5.48 -16.72 -9.77
N PHE A 202 -5.55 -17.14 -8.49
CA PHE A 202 -5.37 -18.52 -8.09
C PHE A 202 -6.43 -19.44 -8.72
N GLU A 203 -7.71 -19.09 -8.57
CA GLU A 203 -8.85 -19.86 -9.12
C GLU A 203 -8.76 -20.02 -10.64
N ARG A 204 -8.37 -18.95 -11.34
CA ARG A 204 -8.16 -19.01 -12.79
C ARG A 204 -7.09 -20.04 -13.14
N TRP A 205 -5.93 -19.99 -12.49
CA TRP A 205 -4.87 -20.94 -12.81
C TRP A 205 -5.29 -22.37 -12.47
N THR A 206 -5.90 -22.62 -11.30
CA THR A 206 -6.27 -23.99 -10.90
C THR A 206 -7.21 -24.62 -11.92
N SER A 207 -8.20 -23.85 -12.38
CA SER A 207 -9.12 -24.28 -13.43
C SER A 207 -8.44 -24.56 -14.78
N GLU A 208 -7.35 -23.85 -15.10
CA GLU A 208 -6.57 -24.08 -16.32
C GLU A 208 -5.66 -25.30 -16.19
N SER A 209 -5.07 -25.55 -15.02
CA SER A 209 -4.26 -26.74 -14.77
C SER A 209 -5.08 -28.03 -14.78
N GLU A 210 -6.32 -27.98 -14.29
CA GLU A 210 -7.24 -29.13 -14.34
C GLU A 210 -7.76 -29.42 -15.75
N ARG A 211 -7.66 -28.45 -16.68
CA ARG A 211 -8.13 -28.57 -18.07
C ARG A 211 -7.03 -29.02 -19.04
N MET A 212 -5.78 -29.13 -18.59
CA MET A 212 -4.66 -29.68 -19.36
C MET A 212 -4.58 -31.20 -19.11
N PRO A 213 -4.79 -32.05 -20.14
CA PRO A 213 -4.68 -33.51 -20.01
C PRO A 213 -3.24 -33.97 -19.76
#